data_AF-A0A2V6YLP7-F1
#
_entry.id   AF-A0A2V6YLP7-F1
#
_cell.length_a   1.000
_cell.length_b   1.000
_cell.length_c   1.000
_cell.angle_alpha   90.00
_cell.angle_beta   90.00
_cell.angle_gamma   90.00
#
_symmetry.space_group_name_H-M   'P 1'
#
loop_
_entity.id
_entity.type
_entity.pdbx_description
1 polymer ?
#
loop_
_entity_poly.entity_id
_entity_poly.type
_entity_poly.pdbx_seq_one_letter_code
_entity_poly.pdbx_strand_id
1 'polypeptide(L)'
;MAVAAGVWPGGSATAQITLGFEPVAAGLRLPLGVAHAGDGSGRLFIVEQAGRILIHDGGQVLPTPFLDVSALVSCCGEQGLLGLAFHPDYATNGLLYVDYTNTAGNTVIARYRVSGDSNRADPMSAQILLTVPQPFANHNGGQLAFGPDGFLYIGMGDGGSGGDPGNRAQNLG
;
A
#
# COMPACT_ATOMS: atom_id res chain seq x y z
N MET A 1 32.71 -66.43 15.43
CA MET A 1 32.73 -65.27 14.52
C MET A 1 31.52 -64.41 14.85
N ALA A 2 31.72 -63.25 15.48
CA ALA A 2 30.67 -62.31 15.84
C ALA A 2 30.68 -61.15 14.85
N VAL A 3 29.52 -60.80 14.29
CA VAL A 3 29.35 -59.60 13.45
C VAL A 3 28.68 -58.54 14.30
N ALA A 4 29.38 -57.43 14.52
CA ALA A 4 28.83 -56.25 15.19
C ALA A 4 28.09 -55.38 14.17
N ALA A 5 26.82 -55.08 14.44
CA ALA A 5 26.04 -54.11 13.68
C ALA A 5 26.33 -52.71 14.22
N GLY A 6 26.91 -51.85 13.38
CA GLY A 6 27.09 -50.43 13.67
C GLY A 6 25.78 -49.68 13.47
N VAL A 7 25.26 -49.08 14.54
CA VAL A 7 24.12 -48.15 14.48
C VAL A 7 24.65 -46.78 14.06
N TRP A 8 24.19 -46.28 12.91
CA TRP A 8 24.46 -44.91 12.49
C TRP A 8 23.58 -43.94 13.29
N PRO A 9 24.12 -42.83 13.84
CA PRO A 9 23.30 -41.85 14.54
C PRO A 9 22.33 -41.20 13.53
N GLY A 10 21.02 -41.36 13.78
CA GLY A 10 19.97 -40.75 12.98
C GLY A 10 20.11 -39.23 12.97
N GLY A 11 19.93 -38.65 11.78
CA GLY A 11 19.93 -37.20 11.57
C GLY A 11 18.86 -36.50 12.41
N SER A 12 19.21 -35.32 12.92
CA SER A 12 18.28 -34.44 13.66
C SER A 12 17.07 -34.10 12.79
N ALA A 13 15.87 -34.38 13.31
CA ALA A 13 14.63 -33.90 12.73
C ALA A 13 14.62 -32.36 12.75
N THR A 14 14.54 -31.73 11.58
CA THR A 14 14.31 -30.28 11.47
C THR A 14 12.88 -29.99 11.92
N ALA A 15 12.69 -29.07 12.87
CA ALA A 15 11.37 -28.63 13.29
C ALA A 15 10.58 -28.08 12.08
N GLN A 16 9.38 -28.60 11.83
CA GLN A 16 8.49 -28.06 10.81
C GLN A 16 7.87 -26.75 11.31
N ILE A 17 8.06 -25.67 10.56
CA ILE A 17 7.35 -24.42 10.78
C ILE A 17 5.89 -24.65 10.35
N THR A 18 4.96 -24.43 11.28
CA THR A 18 3.51 -24.41 10.96
C THR A 18 3.06 -22.96 10.88
N LEU A 19 2.42 -22.61 9.78
CA LEU A 19 1.82 -21.29 9.56
C LEU A 19 0.31 -21.37 9.81
N GLY A 20 -0.23 -20.35 10.45
CA GLY A 20 -1.67 -20.18 10.67
C GLY A 20 -2.12 -18.79 10.26
N PHE A 21 -3.43 -18.62 10.08
CA PHE A 21 -4.05 -17.32 9.81
C PHE A 21 -5.00 -16.96 10.95
N GLU A 22 -4.92 -15.72 11.40
CA GLU A 22 -5.84 -15.14 12.36
C GLU A 22 -6.51 -13.91 11.72
N PRO A 23 -7.85 -13.83 11.71
CA PRO A 23 -8.54 -12.64 11.23
C PRO A 23 -8.22 -11.44 12.12
N VAL A 24 -7.61 -10.40 11.56
CA VAL A 24 -7.28 -9.16 12.29
C VAL A 24 -8.30 -8.05 12.10
N ALA A 25 -9.06 -8.06 11.00
CA ALA A 25 -10.08 -7.06 10.71
C ALA A 25 -11.19 -7.67 9.82
N ALA A 26 -12.40 -7.11 9.92
CA ALA A 26 -13.55 -7.50 9.10
C ALA A 26 -14.36 -6.27 8.68
N GLY A 27 -15.28 -6.44 7.73
CA GLY A 27 -16.16 -5.36 7.26
C GLY A 27 -15.51 -4.33 6.33
N LEU A 28 -14.28 -4.61 5.88
CA LEU A 28 -13.55 -3.78 4.91
C LEU A 28 -14.18 -3.88 3.51
N ARG A 29 -14.07 -2.81 2.73
CA ARG A 29 -14.60 -2.71 1.36
C ARG A 29 -13.47 -2.56 0.36
N LEU A 30 -13.23 -3.61 -0.43
CA LEU A 30 -12.17 -3.66 -1.45
C LEU A 30 -10.80 -3.17 -0.90
N PRO A 31 -10.27 -3.78 0.18
CA PRO A 31 -8.96 -3.41 0.70
C PRO A 31 -7.86 -3.80 -0.29
N LEU A 32 -6.95 -2.88 -0.57
CA LEU A 32 -5.84 -3.08 -1.52
C LEU A 32 -4.47 -3.21 -0.83
N GLY A 33 -4.31 -2.61 0.35
CA GLY A 33 -3.03 -2.60 1.03
C GLY A 33 -3.14 -2.23 2.49
N VAL A 34 -2.06 -2.53 3.22
CA VAL A 34 -1.87 -2.15 4.61
C VAL A 34 -0.48 -1.56 4.79
N ALA A 35 -0.37 -0.48 5.56
CA ALA A 35 0.90 0.16 5.90
C ALA A 35 0.99 0.43 7.40
N HIS A 36 2.21 0.55 7.92
CA HIS A 36 2.46 1.13 9.24
C HIS A 36 3.10 2.51 9.07
N ALA A 37 2.83 3.42 10.01
CA ALA A 37 3.39 4.77 9.93
C ALA A 37 4.83 4.88 10.47
N GLY A 38 5.33 3.83 11.13
CA GLY A 38 6.69 3.83 11.68
C GLY A 38 6.88 4.78 12.87
N ASP A 39 5.78 5.21 13.49
CA ASP A 39 5.73 6.14 14.63
C ASP A 39 5.71 5.44 16.00
N GLY A 40 5.89 4.12 16.03
CA GLY A 40 5.85 3.32 17.25
C GLY A 40 4.44 3.11 17.84
N SER A 41 3.39 3.62 17.19
CA SER A 41 2.03 3.54 17.75
C SER A 41 1.37 2.16 17.59
N GLY A 42 1.93 1.29 16.73
CA GLY A 42 1.34 -0.01 16.39
C GLY A 42 0.10 0.06 15.47
N ARG A 43 -0.27 1.24 14.97
CA ARG A 43 -1.43 1.40 14.08
C ARG A 43 -1.12 0.83 12.70
N LEU A 44 -2.12 0.15 12.14
CA LEU A 44 -2.14 -0.26 10.74
C LEU A 44 -3.09 0.63 9.96
N PHE A 45 -2.69 1.06 8.77
CA PHE A 45 -3.46 1.91 7.89
C PHE A 45 -3.89 1.11 6.69
N ILE A 46 -5.19 0.93 6.51
CA ILE A 46 -5.79 0.05 5.52
C ILE A 46 -6.30 0.92 4.37
N VAL A 47 -5.80 0.66 3.17
CA VAL A 47 -6.20 1.34 1.94
C VAL A 47 -7.41 0.64 1.35
N GLU A 48 -8.53 1.35 1.23
CA GLU A 48 -9.71 0.90 0.49
C GLU A 48 -9.77 1.59 -0.88
N GLN A 49 -10.00 0.80 -1.93
CA GLN A 49 -9.94 1.23 -3.33
C GLN A 49 -10.81 2.46 -3.63
N ALA A 50 -11.96 2.59 -2.96
CA ALA A 50 -12.91 3.68 -3.15
C ALA A 50 -12.44 5.04 -2.58
N GLY A 51 -11.19 5.17 -2.12
CA GLY A 51 -10.60 6.44 -1.72
C GLY A 51 -10.53 6.67 -0.21
N ARG A 52 -10.59 5.62 0.61
CA ARG A 52 -10.54 5.75 2.07
C ARG A 52 -9.31 5.06 2.65
N ILE A 53 -8.70 5.68 3.64
CA ILE A 53 -7.68 5.07 4.48
C ILE A 53 -8.27 4.90 5.88
N LEU A 54 -8.43 3.66 6.32
CA LEU A 54 -8.91 3.33 7.67
C LEU A 54 -7.73 3.07 8.61
N ILE A 55 -7.97 3.16 9.92
CA ILE A 55 -6.98 2.77 10.94
C ILE A 55 -7.48 1.51 11.63
N HIS A 56 -6.61 0.53 11.78
CA HIS A 56 -6.73 -0.50 12.82
C HIS A 56 -5.80 -0.12 13.98
N ASP A 57 -6.35 0.08 15.18
CA ASP A 57 -5.63 0.60 16.35
C ASP A 57 -4.89 -0.47 17.16
N GLY A 58 -5.00 -1.73 16.75
CA GLY A 58 -4.46 -2.90 17.45
C GLY A 58 -5.55 -3.77 18.07
N GLY A 59 -6.77 -3.25 18.24
CA GLY A 59 -7.93 -4.03 18.65
C GLY A 59 -9.11 -3.97 17.68
N GLN A 60 -9.28 -2.85 16.96
CA GLN A 60 -10.42 -2.65 16.07
C GLN A 60 -10.12 -1.68 14.93
N VAL A 61 -10.95 -1.75 13.89
CA VAL A 61 -10.98 -0.72 12.84
C VAL A 61 -11.76 0.50 13.36
N LEU A 62 -11.14 1.68 13.32
CA LEU A 62 -11.78 2.92 13.71
C LEU A 62 -12.90 3.31 12.72
N PRO A 63 -14.03 3.84 13.19
CA PRO A 63 -15.17 4.15 12.34
C PRO A 63 -14.95 5.37 11.44
N THR A 64 -14.05 6.27 11.83
CA THR A 64 -13.69 7.45 11.04
C THR A 64 -12.41 7.16 10.26
N PRO A 65 -12.38 7.42 8.94
CA PRO A 65 -11.18 7.23 8.15
C PRO A 65 -10.08 8.22 8.58
N PHE A 66 -8.84 7.76 8.50
CA PHE A 66 -7.66 8.61 8.59
C PHE A 66 -7.67 9.68 7.50
N LEU A 67 -7.96 9.27 6.26
CA LEU A 67 -8.08 10.15 5.10
C LEU A 67 -9.23 9.64 4.23
N ASP A 68 -10.02 10.58 3.70
CA ASP A 68 -11.06 10.32 2.71
C ASP A 68 -10.84 11.23 1.50
N VAL A 69 -10.49 10.63 0.38
CA VAL A 69 -10.32 11.25 -0.94
C VAL A 69 -11.30 10.68 -1.96
N SER A 70 -12.36 10.02 -1.52
CA SER A 70 -13.34 9.37 -2.40
C SER A 70 -13.94 10.30 -3.45
N ALA A 71 -14.13 11.57 -3.11
CA ALA A 71 -14.62 12.60 -4.04
C ALA A 71 -13.64 12.95 -5.17
N LEU A 72 -12.36 12.60 -5.03
CA LEU A 72 -11.30 12.88 -6.00
C LEU A 72 -11.00 11.69 -6.91
N VAL A 73 -11.52 10.50 -6.59
CA VAL A 73 -11.08 9.23 -7.13
C VAL A 73 -12.09 8.64 -8.12
N SER A 74 -11.59 8.14 -9.26
CA SER A 74 -12.31 7.15 -10.06
C SER A 74 -12.08 5.76 -9.48
N CYS A 75 -13.15 5.04 -9.19
CA CYS A 75 -13.14 3.62 -8.85
C CYS A 75 -13.89 2.88 -9.95
N CYS A 76 -13.58 1.65 -10.33
CA CYS A 76 -12.85 0.59 -9.62
C CYS A 76 -12.02 -0.18 -10.67
N GLY A 77 -11.91 -1.51 -10.56
CA GLY A 77 -11.04 -2.29 -11.45
C GLY A 77 -9.58 -2.10 -11.05
N GLU A 78 -8.78 -1.48 -11.91
CA GLU A 78 -7.38 -1.09 -11.57
C GLU A 78 -7.27 0.39 -11.17
N GLN A 79 -8.37 1.14 -11.21
CA GLN A 79 -8.45 2.52 -10.74
C GLN A 79 -8.91 2.56 -9.28
N GLY A 80 -8.51 3.61 -8.56
CA GLY A 80 -8.91 3.84 -7.18
C GLY A 80 -7.85 4.62 -6.41
N LEU A 81 -7.92 4.57 -5.09
CA LEU A 81 -6.77 4.82 -4.22
C LEU A 81 -5.94 3.54 -4.16
N LEU A 82 -4.73 3.57 -4.72
CA LEU A 82 -3.92 2.38 -5.00
C LEU A 82 -2.69 2.30 -4.10
N GLY A 83 -2.14 3.44 -3.68
CA GLY A 83 -0.90 3.51 -2.91
C GLY A 83 -1.00 4.34 -1.65
N LEU A 84 -0.27 3.92 -0.62
CA LEU A 84 0.00 4.68 0.59
C LEU A 84 1.43 4.43 1.04
N ALA A 85 2.18 5.51 1.30
CA ALA A 85 3.46 5.46 1.97
C ALA A 85 3.56 6.59 3.00
N PHE A 86 4.10 6.27 4.18
CA PHE A 86 4.47 7.28 5.17
C PHE A 86 5.92 7.70 4.95
N HIS A 87 6.21 8.98 5.19
CA HIS A 87 7.59 9.45 5.19
C HIS A 87 8.41 8.71 6.26
N PRO A 88 9.70 8.39 6.06
CA PRO A 88 10.52 7.74 7.08
C PRO A 88 10.53 8.49 8.43
N ASP A 89 10.59 9.82 8.38
CA ASP A 89 10.48 10.71 9.55
C ASP A 89 9.03 11.09 9.95
N TYR A 90 8.01 10.29 9.60
CA TYR A 90 6.60 10.62 9.84
C TYR A 90 6.29 11.02 11.29
N ALA A 91 6.93 10.37 12.26
CA ALA A 91 6.77 10.69 13.69
C ALA A 91 7.09 12.17 14.02
N THR A 92 7.94 12.82 13.20
CA THR A 92 8.35 14.22 13.40
C THR A 92 7.68 15.17 12.42
N ASN A 93 7.52 14.77 11.16
CA ASN A 93 7.06 15.66 10.10
C ASN A 93 5.59 15.47 9.72
N GLY A 94 4.99 14.32 10.08
CA GLY A 94 3.60 13.99 9.82
C GLY A 94 3.25 13.80 8.35
N LEU A 95 4.23 13.56 7.46
CA LEU A 95 4.00 13.50 6.02
C LEU A 95 3.66 12.10 5.52
N LEU A 96 2.63 12.01 4.67
CA LEU A 96 2.24 10.80 3.96
C LEU A 96 2.00 11.09 2.49
N TYR A 97 2.01 10.03 1.69
CA TYR A 97 1.91 10.08 0.23
C TYR A 97 0.90 9.05 -0.23
N VAL A 98 0.07 9.45 -1.18
CA VAL A 98 -0.94 8.59 -1.80
C VAL A 98 -0.79 8.57 -3.30
N ASP A 99 -1.09 7.42 -3.90
CA ASP A 99 -1.28 7.24 -5.33
C ASP A 99 -2.76 6.95 -5.56
N TYR A 100 -3.40 7.74 -6.42
CA TYR A 100 -4.77 7.47 -6.81
C TYR A 100 -5.04 7.84 -8.26
N THR A 101 -6.06 7.19 -8.84
CA THR A 101 -6.62 7.57 -10.13
C THR A 101 -7.70 8.63 -9.94
N ASN A 102 -7.54 9.81 -10.54
CA ASN A 102 -8.48 10.91 -10.37
C ASN A 102 -9.75 10.75 -11.22
N THR A 103 -10.71 11.67 -11.08
CA THR A 103 -11.98 11.67 -11.85
C THR A 103 -11.83 11.85 -13.36
N ALA A 104 -10.66 12.29 -13.84
CA ALA A 104 -10.31 12.34 -15.25
C ALA A 104 -9.58 11.08 -15.74
N GLY A 105 -9.34 10.10 -14.86
CA GLY A 105 -8.67 8.84 -15.16
C GLY A 105 -7.15 8.88 -15.01
N ASN A 106 -6.54 10.00 -14.62
CA ASN A 106 -5.08 10.13 -14.52
C ASN A 106 -4.55 9.62 -13.16
N THR A 107 -3.34 9.07 -13.13
CA THR A 107 -2.64 8.78 -11.87
C THR A 107 -2.16 10.09 -11.25
N VAL A 108 -2.39 10.25 -9.95
CA VAL A 108 -1.97 11.40 -9.15
C VAL A 108 -1.17 10.91 -7.95
N ILE A 109 0.02 11.47 -7.79
CA ILE A 109 0.80 11.34 -6.56
C ILE A 109 0.62 12.61 -5.75
N ALA A 110 0.08 12.48 -4.55
CA ALA A 110 -0.17 13.61 -3.66
C ALA A 110 0.44 13.37 -2.29
N ARG A 111 1.01 14.43 -1.72
CA ARG A 111 1.47 14.48 -0.33
C ARG A 111 0.38 15.10 0.55
N TYR A 112 0.16 14.52 1.71
CA TYR A 112 -0.68 15.07 2.77
C TYR A 112 0.12 15.15 4.07
N ARG A 113 -0.47 15.84 5.06
CA ARG A 113 0.04 15.92 6.42
C ARG A 113 -1.01 15.42 7.41
N VAL A 114 -0.56 14.79 8.49
CA VAL A 114 -1.38 14.54 9.68
C VAL A 114 -1.89 15.87 10.26
N SER A 115 -3.11 15.86 10.76
CA SER A 115 -3.71 16.99 11.46
C SER A 115 -3.21 17.08 12.91
N GLY A 116 -3.79 17.98 13.71
CA GLY A 116 -3.56 18.00 15.17
C GLY A 116 -4.08 16.74 15.87
N ASP A 117 -5.00 15.99 15.25
CA ASP A 117 -5.38 14.64 15.66
C ASP A 117 -4.52 13.63 14.88
N SER A 118 -3.73 12.85 15.62
CA SER A 118 -2.85 11.82 15.04
C SER A 118 -3.59 10.77 14.22
N ASN A 119 -4.89 10.55 14.48
CA ASN A 119 -5.75 9.61 13.76
C ASN A 119 -6.42 10.22 12.52
N ARG A 120 -6.03 11.43 12.11
CA ARG A 120 -6.61 12.13 10.96
C ARG A 120 -5.52 12.82 10.15
N ALA A 121 -5.49 12.58 8.84
CA ALA A 121 -4.83 13.46 7.88
C ALA A 121 -5.68 14.71 7.65
N ASP A 122 -5.03 15.85 7.41
CA ASP A 122 -5.70 17.07 6.99
C ASP A 122 -5.92 17.04 5.46
N PRO A 123 -7.16 16.91 4.95
CA PRO A 123 -7.42 16.89 3.51
C PRO A 123 -7.02 18.19 2.81
N MET A 124 -6.97 19.31 3.54
CA MET A 124 -6.60 20.62 2.99
C MET A 124 -5.08 20.79 2.84
N SER A 125 -4.29 19.88 3.42
CA SER A 125 -2.83 19.89 3.30
C SER A 125 -2.30 19.30 1.99
N ALA A 126 -3.20 18.88 1.09
CA ALA A 126 -2.87 18.22 -0.16
C ALA A 126 -1.88 19.04 -0.99
N GLN A 127 -0.78 18.42 -1.37
CA GLN A 127 0.12 18.92 -2.41
C GLN A 127 0.29 17.85 -3.49
N ILE A 128 -0.20 18.14 -4.69
CA ILE A 128 0.06 17.29 -5.87
C ILE A 128 1.53 17.40 -6.23
N LEU A 129 2.20 16.25 -6.31
CA LEU A 129 3.61 16.15 -6.68
C LEU A 129 3.77 15.77 -8.16
N LEU A 130 2.90 14.88 -8.63
CA LEU A 130 2.92 14.38 -9.99
C LEU A 130 1.49 14.08 -10.46
N THR A 131 1.22 14.33 -11.74
CA THR A 131 0.04 13.84 -12.43
C THR A 131 0.48 13.23 -13.74
N VAL A 132 0.13 11.96 -13.95
CA VAL A 132 0.51 11.20 -15.14
C VAL A 132 -0.75 10.82 -15.91
N PRO A 133 -0.89 11.26 -17.17
CA PRO A 133 -1.99 10.84 -18.02
C PRO A 133 -2.02 9.32 -18.16
N GLN A 134 -3.20 8.72 -17.94
CA GLN A 134 -3.43 7.30 -18.16
C GLN A 134 -4.48 7.16 -19.28
N PRO A 135 -4.07 6.81 -20.52
CA PRO A 135 -4.99 6.72 -21.66
C PRO A 135 -6.06 5.64 -21.49
N PHE A 136 -5.82 4.66 -20.62
CA PHE A 136 -6.72 3.55 -20.32
C PHE A 136 -6.88 3.35 -18.81
N ALA A 137 -7.97 2.67 -18.43
CA ALA A 137 -8.31 2.38 -17.03
C ALA A 137 -7.58 1.15 -16.45
N ASN A 138 -6.58 0.63 -17.16
CA ASN A 138 -5.82 -0.56 -16.81
C ASN A 138 -4.33 -0.23 -16.78
N HIS A 139 -3.56 -1.09 -16.13
CA HIS A 139 -2.13 -0.99 -15.92
C HIS A 139 -1.74 0.35 -15.29
N ASN A 140 -2.44 0.72 -14.21
CA ASN A 140 -2.17 1.98 -13.51
C ASN A 140 -0.99 1.86 -12.52
N GLY A 141 -0.71 0.65 -12.03
CA GLY A 141 0.29 0.43 -10.99
C GLY A 141 -0.21 0.93 -9.63
N GLY A 142 0.58 1.76 -8.97
CA GLY A 142 0.17 2.54 -7.79
C GLY A 142 0.91 2.22 -6.49
N GLN A 143 1.87 1.28 -6.50
CA GLN A 143 2.66 1.02 -5.29
C GLN A 143 3.53 2.24 -4.96
N LEU A 144 3.54 2.63 -3.69
CA LEU A 144 4.45 3.63 -3.13
C LEU A 144 5.31 3.01 -2.04
N ALA A 145 6.60 3.30 -2.04
CA ALA A 145 7.50 2.90 -0.96
C ALA A 145 8.66 3.88 -0.83
N PHE A 146 9.10 4.14 0.40
CA PHE A 146 10.40 4.78 0.62
C PHE A 146 11.50 3.72 0.66
N GLY A 147 12.57 3.97 -0.08
CA GLY A 147 13.78 3.17 0.00
C GLY A 147 14.65 3.54 1.21
N PRO A 148 15.64 2.69 1.56
CA PRO A 148 16.60 3.00 2.63
C PRO A 148 17.51 4.20 2.31
N ASP A 149 17.52 4.64 1.05
CA ASP A 149 18.20 5.84 0.54
C ASP A 149 17.38 7.13 0.72
N GLY A 150 16.15 7.03 1.24
CA GLY A 150 15.28 8.17 1.50
C GLY A 150 14.47 8.65 0.29
N PHE A 151 14.54 7.96 -0.85
CA PHE A 151 13.73 8.32 -2.03
C PHE A 151 12.35 7.64 -1.99
N LEU A 152 11.35 8.35 -2.52
CA LEU A 152 10.03 7.77 -2.80
C LEU A 152 10.06 7.07 -4.16
N TYR A 153 9.85 5.76 -4.14
CA TYR A 153 9.69 4.93 -5.32
C TYR A 153 8.20 4.79 -5.67
N ILE A 154 7.89 4.99 -6.95
CA ILE A 154 6.52 4.97 -7.49
C ILE A 154 6.45 3.84 -8.52
N GLY A 155 5.67 2.80 -8.23
CA GLY A 155 5.37 1.72 -9.15
C GLY A 155 4.35 2.18 -10.18
N MET A 156 4.80 2.81 -11.25
CA MET A 156 3.95 3.36 -12.31
C MET A 156 3.70 2.33 -13.41
N GLY A 157 2.43 2.12 -13.75
CA GLY A 157 2.09 1.32 -14.93
C GLY A 157 2.12 2.13 -16.22
N ASP A 158 2.07 1.44 -17.36
CA ASP A 158 2.21 2.01 -18.70
C ASP A 158 0.93 2.70 -19.23
N GLY A 159 -0.16 2.63 -18.46
CA GLY A 159 -1.46 3.15 -18.86
C GLY A 159 -2.03 2.47 -20.09
N GLY A 160 -1.64 1.21 -20.30
CA GLY A 160 -2.05 0.37 -21.42
C GLY A 160 -3.36 -0.37 -21.17
N SER A 161 -3.65 -1.28 -22.10
CA SER A 161 -4.78 -2.21 -22.00
C SER A 161 -4.35 -3.54 -22.61
N GLY A 162 -5.27 -4.49 -22.71
CA GLY A 162 -5.01 -5.77 -23.40
C GLY A 162 -4.48 -5.54 -24.82
N GLY A 163 -3.36 -6.18 -25.15
CA GLY A 163 -2.72 -6.09 -26.47
C GLY A 163 -1.81 -4.87 -26.67
N ASP A 164 -1.42 -4.18 -25.59
CA ASP A 164 -0.54 -3.00 -25.59
C ASP A 164 -0.91 -1.93 -26.64
N PRO A 165 -2.11 -1.31 -26.55
CA PRO A 165 -2.52 -0.31 -27.52
C PRO A 165 -1.63 0.92 -27.46
N GLY A 166 -0.98 1.24 -28.57
CA GLY A 166 -0.01 2.32 -28.67
C GLY A 166 1.42 1.92 -28.30
N ASN A 167 1.69 0.62 -28.08
CA ASN A 167 3.02 0.05 -27.83
C ASN A 167 3.77 0.78 -26.70
N ARG A 168 3.05 1.05 -25.59
CA ARG A 168 3.51 1.92 -24.50
C ARG A 168 4.36 1.19 -23.47
N ALA A 169 4.24 -0.14 -23.37
CA ALA A 169 5.02 -0.94 -22.43
C ALA A 169 6.54 -0.83 -22.66
N GLN A 170 6.97 -0.32 -23.82
CA GLN A 170 8.37 -0.12 -24.19
C GLN A 170 8.76 1.35 -24.42
N ASN A 171 7.85 2.29 -24.15
CA ASN A 171 8.12 3.70 -24.40
C ASN A 171 8.82 4.34 -23.19
N LEU A 172 10.03 4.87 -23.39
CA LEU A 172 10.84 5.49 -22.35
C LEU A 172 10.52 6.99 -22.13
N GLY A 173 9.58 7.54 -22.91
CA GLY A 173 9.25 8.98 -22.93
C GLY A 173 9.66 9.67 -24.22
#